data_AF-A0A2P9GJA6-F1
#
_entry.id   AF-A0A2P9GJA6-F1
#
_cell.length_a   1.000
_cell.length_b   1.000
_cell.length_c   1.000
_cell.angle_alpha   90.00
_cell.angle_beta   90.00
_cell.angle_gamma   90.00
#
_symmetry.space_group_name_H-M   'P 1'
#
loop_
_entity.id
_entity.type
_entity.pdbx_description
1 polymer ?
#
loop_
_entity_poly.entity_id
_entity_poly.type
_entity_poly.pdbx_seq_one_letter_code
_entity_poly.pdbx_strand_id
1 'polypeptide(L)'
;MKLHCSKILLLFLPLNILVTSYHEHNTNKSHITPYHTQTNRSLCECDTQLSNYNKDTGMKSVMQQFVARTSQRFEEYKERLKDKRQKRKEERDKHIQKIIEEDKREKSLEQKIEKGCLKCGCALGGGVLPVWGLVSGIWYAILSQHATKMAIEKGIEKGIEVGLVQIKNIYETTSYLANVPKFTVDEMLSSGKFTNGVDLFDMVQHISTMSDKFQQETYTRFFNNIEGMVKGGIDAFNTHNGAHITAVEKAFEDAKVAEFALHTSSLSNTIIASVVTIVVIVLILVIIYLILRYHRKKKMNKKAQYTKLLNQ
;
A
#
# COMPACT_ATOMS: atom_id res chain seq x y z
N MET A 1 1.07 11.28 16.07
CA MET A 1 0.32 10.92 14.85
C MET A 1 0.46 11.89 13.66
N LYS A 2 0.84 13.18 13.82
CA LYS A 2 0.92 14.14 12.70
C LYS A 2 2.23 14.13 11.86
N LEU A 3 3.33 13.56 12.37
CA LEU A 3 4.65 13.61 11.71
C LEU A 3 4.90 12.53 10.63
N HIS A 4 4.11 11.45 10.60
CA HIS A 4 4.31 10.37 9.63
C HIS A 4 3.50 10.56 8.32
N CYS A 5 2.38 11.28 8.36
CA CYS A 5 1.62 11.61 7.14
C CYS A 5 2.38 12.58 6.23
N SER A 6 3.13 13.54 6.78
CA SER A 6 3.94 14.47 5.99
C SER A 6 5.11 13.78 5.27
N LYS A 7 5.72 12.78 5.90
CA LYS A 7 6.79 11.95 5.27
C LYS A 7 6.27 11.07 4.13
N ILE A 8 5.05 10.54 4.23
CA ILE A 8 4.44 9.73 3.16
C ILE A 8 4.08 10.62 1.96
N LEU A 9 3.56 11.82 2.19
CA LEU A 9 3.25 12.78 1.12
C LEU A 9 4.53 13.26 0.39
N LEU A 10 5.64 13.43 1.12
CA LEU A 10 6.94 13.82 0.57
C LEU A 10 7.56 12.77 -0.36
N LEU A 11 7.16 11.49 -0.27
CA LEU A 11 7.61 10.43 -1.19
C LEU A 11 6.85 10.44 -2.53
N PHE A 12 5.63 11.00 -2.59
CA PHE A 12 4.86 11.11 -3.83
C PHE A 12 5.42 12.19 -4.79
N LEU A 13 5.99 13.27 -4.25
CA LEU A 13 6.60 14.35 -5.02
C LEU A 13 7.76 13.89 -5.94
N PRO A 14 8.78 13.15 -5.48
CA PRO A 14 9.86 12.69 -6.35
C PRO A 14 9.40 11.66 -7.39
N LEU A 15 8.37 10.86 -7.10
CA LEU A 15 7.81 9.87 -8.04
C LEU A 15 7.08 10.55 -9.22
N ASN A 16 6.34 11.63 -8.98
CA ASN A 16 5.70 12.40 -10.06
C ASN A 16 6.72 13.18 -10.91
N ILE A 17 7.82 13.64 -10.33
CA ILE A 17 8.92 14.30 -11.05
C ILE A 17 9.67 13.30 -11.97
N LEU A 18 9.82 12.04 -11.54
CA LEU A 18 10.42 10.98 -12.36
C LEU A 18 9.51 10.56 -13.54
N VAL A 19 8.20 10.58 -13.34
CA VAL A 19 7.22 10.26 -14.40
C VAL A 19 7.09 11.38 -15.43
N THR A 20 7.20 12.64 -15.01
CA THR A 20 7.13 13.81 -15.90
C THR A 20 8.41 14.03 -16.71
N SER A 21 9.60 13.83 -16.12
CA SER A 21 10.88 13.95 -16.86
C SER A 21 11.05 12.88 -17.95
N TYR A 22 10.39 11.73 -17.83
CA TYR A 22 10.38 10.69 -18.86
C TYR A 22 9.52 11.07 -20.07
N HIS A 23 8.61 12.06 -19.95
CA HIS A 23 7.74 12.46 -21.05
C HIS A 23 8.35 13.55 -21.94
N GLU A 24 9.26 14.38 -21.42
CA GLU A 24 9.87 15.50 -22.18
C GLU A 24 11.02 15.10 -23.11
N HIS A 25 11.59 13.90 -23.00
CA HIS A 25 12.73 13.49 -23.83
C HIS A 25 12.37 12.91 -25.22
N ASN A 26 11.16 13.12 -25.72
CA ASN A 26 10.74 12.62 -27.03
C ASN A 26 10.59 13.76 -28.05
N THR A 27 11.68 14.48 -28.32
CA THR A 27 11.71 15.42 -29.45
C THR A 27 11.97 14.66 -30.76
N ASN A 28 10.88 14.56 -31.54
CA ASN A 28 10.89 14.13 -32.93
C ASN A 28 11.98 14.87 -33.74
N LYS A 29 12.88 14.11 -34.37
CA LYS A 29 13.83 14.65 -35.34
C LYS A 29 13.11 14.85 -36.68
N SER A 30 12.98 16.10 -37.13
CA SER A 30 12.57 16.44 -38.48
C SER A 30 13.58 15.88 -39.48
N HIS A 31 13.10 15.03 -40.37
CA HIS A 31 13.89 14.40 -41.43
C HIS A 31 13.89 15.38 -42.61
N ILE A 32 14.98 16.13 -42.76
CA ILE A 32 15.27 16.88 -43.98
C ILE A 32 15.81 15.86 -44.99
N THR A 33 15.01 15.61 -46.03
CA THR A 33 15.36 14.79 -47.18
C THR A 33 16.56 15.41 -47.91
N PRO A 34 17.72 14.75 -48.02
CA PRO A 34 18.79 15.22 -48.88
C PRO A 34 18.41 14.90 -50.32
N TYR A 35 18.10 15.93 -51.12
CA TYR A 35 18.07 15.80 -52.57
C TYR A 35 19.48 15.41 -53.04
N HIS A 36 19.63 14.17 -53.51
CA HIS A 36 20.84 13.74 -54.18
C HIS A 36 20.81 14.30 -55.61
N THR A 37 21.61 15.33 -55.88
CA THR A 37 21.93 15.72 -57.25
C THR A 37 22.71 14.56 -57.87
N GLN A 38 22.09 13.83 -58.77
CA GLN A 38 22.76 12.78 -59.53
C GLN A 38 23.67 13.46 -60.56
N THR A 39 24.96 13.58 -60.24
CA THR A 39 25.96 13.95 -61.24
C THR A 39 26.17 12.77 -62.18
N ASN A 40 25.29 12.62 -63.17
CA ASN A 40 25.53 11.76 -64.32
C ASN A 40 26.72 12.35 -65.09
N ARG A 41 27.94 11.96 -64.71
CA ARG A 41 29.08 11.96 -65.63
C ARG A 41 28.85 10.82 -66.60
N SER A 42 28.01 11.04 -67.61
CA SER A 42 28.00 10.20 -68.80
C SER A 42 29.41 10.31 -69.40
N LEU A 43 30.16 9.21 -69.34
CA LEU A 43 31.38 9.09 -70.12
C LEU A 43 30.94 9.10 -71.59
N CYS A 44 31.10 10.25 -72.24
CA CYS A 44 30.96 10.34 -73.68
C CYS A 44 32.10 9.48 -74.26
N GLU A 45 31.77 8.31 -74.80
CA GLU A 45 32.68 7.56 -75.67
C GLU A 45 32.89 8.41 -76.92
N CYS A 46 33.86 9.31 -76.88
CA CYS A 46 34.39 9.91 -78.09
C CYS A 46 35.18 8.81 -78.79
N ASP A 47 34.75 8.43 -80.00
CA ASP A 47 35.45 7.52 -80.89
C ASP A 47 36.88 8.01 -81.12
N THR A 48 37.80 7.48 -80.31
CA THR A 48 39.21 7.79 -80.42
C THR A 48 39.72 6.96 -81.59
N GLN A 49 40.03 7.65 -82.69
CA GLN A 49 40.62 7.05 -83.89
C GLN A 49 41.74 6.07 -83.47
N LEU A 50 41.47 4.77 -83.63
CA LEU A 50 42.36 3.71 -83.15
C LEU A 50 43.60 3.69 -84.04
N SER A 51 44.65 4.38 -83.62
CA SER A 51 45.95 4.33 -84.28
C SER A 51 46.53 2.92 -84.07
N ASN A 52 46.67 2.17 -85.17
CA ASN A 52 47.10 0.77 -85.16
C ASN A 52 48.61 0.66 -84.88
N TYR A 53 49.03 0.94 -83.65
CA TYR A 53 50.41 0.81 -83.17
C TYR A 53 50.80 -0.62 -82.78
N ASN A 54 50.00 -1.64 -83.13
CA ASN A 54 50.24 -3.04 -82.73
C ASN A 54 51.57 -3.64 -83.24
N LYS A 55 52.18 -3.02 -84.26
CA LYS A 55 53.47 -3.44 -84.84
C LYS A 55 54.65 -2.56 -84.41
N ASP A 56 54.42 -1.50 -83.64
CA ASP A 56 55.49 -0.66 -83.12
C ASP A 56 56.15 -1.37 -81.91
N THR A 57 57.41 -1.75 -82.09
CA THR A 57 58.22 -2.45 -81.08
C THR A 57 58.30 -1.66 -79.78
N GLY A 58 58.32 -0.33 -79.84
CA GLY A 58 58.32 0.54 -78.66
C GLY A 58 56.99 0.47 -77.91
N MET A 59 55.87 0.61 -78.63
CA MET A 59 54.52 0.56 -78.06
C MET A 59 54.18 -0.81 -77.45
N LYS A 60 54.68 -1.91 -78.06
CA LYS A 60 54.48 -3.26 -77.55
C LYS A 60 55.19 -3.49 -76.21
N SER A 61 56.36 -2.89 -76.00
CA SER A 61 57.09 -2.96 -74.72
C SER A 61 56.37 -2.19 -73.61
N VAL A 62 55.84 -1.00 -73.93
CA VAL A 62 55.06 -0.16 -73.00
C VAL A 62 53.75 -0.86 -72.62
N MET A 63 53.07 -1.48 -73.58
CA MET A 63 51.84 -2.23 -73.32
C MET A 63 52.10 -3.47 -72.45
N GLN A 64 53.17 -4.23 -72.68
CA GLN A 64 53.55 -5.34 -71.80
C GLN A 64 53.91 -4.86 -70.38
N GLN A 65 54.63 -3.75 -70.24
CA GLN A 65 54.90 -3.15 -68.93
C GLN A 65 53.61 -2.69 -68.23
N PHE A 66 52.68 -2.08 -68.98
CA PHE A 66 51.39 -1.68 -68.43
C PHE A 66 50.60 -2.87 -67.94
N VAL A 67 50.46 -3.92 -68.77
CA VAL A 67 49.76 -5.17 -68.43
C VAL A 67 50.37 -5.81 -67.18
N ALA A 68 51.70 -5.92 -67.11
CA ALA A 68 52.41 -6.46 -65.95
C ALA A 68 52.14 -5.62 -64.68
N ARG A 69 52.26 -4.29 -64.76
CA ARG A 69 51.95 -3.38 -63.64
C ARG A 69 50.49 -3.44 -63.21
N THR A 70 49.55 -3.51 -64.15
CA THR A 70 48.13 -3.63 -63.83
C THR A 70 47.83 -4.96 -63.16
N SER A 71 48.42 -6.07 -63.64
CA SER A 71 48.22 -7.38 -63.04
C SER A 71 48.72 -7.42 -61.60
N GLN A 72 49.88 -6.81 -61.32
CA GLN A 72 50.40 -6.66 -59.96
C GLN A 72 49.47 -5.82 -59.07
N ARG A 73 48.97 -4.67 -59.56
CA ARG A 73 48.03 -3.83 -58.80
C ARG A 73 46.69 -4.52 -58.55
N PHE A 74 46.20 -5.33 -59.48
CA PHE A 74 44.97 -6.10 -59.32
C PHE A 74 45.11 -7.12 -58.18
N GLU A 75 46.27 -7.77 -58.07
CA GLU A 75 46.50 -8.76 -57.02
C GLU A 75 46.73 -8.12 -55.64
N GLU A 76 47.45 -7.00 -55.59
CA GLU A 76 47.49 -6.16 -54.38
C GLU A 76 46.11 -5.60 -53.98
N TYR A 77 45.23 -5.31 -54.94
CA TYR A 77 43.87 -4.87 -54.67
C TYR A 77 42.99 -6.02 -54.14
N LYS A 78 43.10 -7.23 -54.71
CA LYS A 78 42.38 -8.41 -54.22
C LYS A 78 42.80 -8.79 -52.80
N GLU A 79 44.10 -8.74 -52.49
CA GLU A 79 44.60 -9.03 -51.14
C GLU A 79 44.11 -7.97 -50.12
N ARG A 80 44.11 -6.68 -50.49
CA ARG A 80 43.49 -5.63 -49.65
C ARG A 80 41.98 -5.81 -49.46
N LEU A 81 41.28 -6.33 -50.47
CA LEU A 81 39.85 -6.63 -50.37
C LEU A 81 39.57 -7.83 -49.47
N LYS A 82 40.40 -8.88 -49.52
CA LYS A 82 40.30 -10.02 -48.60
C LYS A 82 40.39 -9.56 -47.14
N ASP A 83 41.43 -8.79 -46.79
CA ASP A 83 41.61 -8.30 -45.40
C ASP A 83 40.43 -7.44 -44.94
N LYS A 84 39.94 -6.53 -45.79
CA LYS A 84 38.77 -5.69 -45.48
C LYS A 84 37.46 -6.49 -45.36
N ARG A 85 37.30 -7.56 -46.14
CA ARG A 85 36.12 -8.45 -46.05
C ARG A 85 36.19 -9.31 -44.80
N GLN A 86 37.37 -9.82 -44.46
CA GLN A 86 37.62 -10.61 -43.26
C GLN A 86 37.32 -9.78 -41.99
N LYS A 87 37.88 -8.57 -41.87
CA LYS A 87 37.61 -7.65 -40.75
C LYS A 87 36.13 -7.35 -40.56
N ARG A 88 35.41 -7.03 -41.65
CA ARG A 88 33.95 -6.76 -41.57
C ARG A 88 33.13 -8.02 -41.25
N LYS A 89 33.63 -9.22 -41.55
CA LYS A 89 32.97 -10.47 -41.16
C LYS A 89 33.17 -10.72 -39.66
N GLU A 90 34.40 -10.59 -39.17
CA GLU A 90 34.74 -10.73 -37.76
C GLU A 90 34.02 -9.70 -36.88
N GLU A 91 33.92 -8.44 -37.31
CA GLU A 91 33.15 -7.41 -36.62
C GLU A 91 31.66 -7.77 -36.53
N ARG A 92 31.07 -8.27 -37.64
CA ARG A 92 29.68 -8.74 -37.66
C ARG A 92 29.47 -9.91 -36.72
N ASP A 93 30.35 -10.90 -36.77
CA ASP A 93 30.26 -12.12 -35.96
C ASP A 93 30.39 -11.79 -34.47
N LYS A 94 31.31 -10.88 -34.10
CA LYS A 94 31.40 -10.32 -32.74
C LYS A 94 30.11 -9.62 -32.31
N HIS A 95 29.53 -8.79 -33.19
CA HIS A 95 28.31 -8.06 -32.86
C HIS A 95 27.11 -9.00 -32.71
N ILE A 96 27.03 -10.05 -33.52
CA ILE A 96 26.02 -11.11 -33.43
C ILE A 96 26.18 -11.90 -32.14
N GLN A 97 27.41 -12.32 -31.78
CA GLN A 97 27.66 -13.00 -30.50
C GLN A 97 27.21 -12.18 -29.30
N LYS A 98 27.53 -10.88 -29.27
CA LYS A 98 27.13 -9.98 -28.18
C LYS A 98 25.61 -9.87 -28.04
N ILE A 99 24.89 -9.80 -29.17
CA ILE A 99 23.42 -9.78 -29.19
C ILE A 99 22.85 -11.10 -28.65
N ILE A 100 23.41 -12.24 -29.05
CA ILE A 100 22.96 -13.56 -28.59
C ILE A 100 23.16 -13.72 -27.08
N GLU A 101 24.32 -13.30 -26.55
CA GLU A 101 24.59 -13.35 -25.12
C GLU A 101 23.64 -12.44 -24.31
N GLU A 102 23.37 -11.22 -24.78
CA GLU A 102 22.41 -10.33 -24.15
C GLU A 102 20.98 -10.89 -24.16
N ASP A 103 20.53 -11.45 -25.29
CA ASP A 103 19.20 -12.07 -25.41
C ASP A 103 19.06 -13.29 -24.48
N LYS A 104 20.13 -14.09 -24.35
CA LYS A 104 20.16 -15.25 -23.44
C LYS A 104 20.04 -14.82 -21.98
N ARG A 105 20.74 -13.76 -21.56
CA ARG A 105 20.61 -13.21 -20.20
C ARG A 105 19.20 -12.66 -19.95
N GLU A 106 18.65 -11.90 -20.89
CA GLU A 106 17.29 -11.36 -20.78
C GLU A 106 16.22 -12.45 -20.67
N LYS A 107 16.25 -13.48 -21.52
CA LYS A 107 15.34 -14.63 -21.43
C LYS A 107 15.43 -15.36 -20.09
N SER A 108 16.64 -15.50 -19.55
CA SER A 108 16.83 -16.19 -18.26
C SER A 108 16.22 -15.41 -17.08
N LEU A 109 16.25 -14.07 -17.14
CA LEU A 109 15.60 -13.21 -16.16
C LEU A 109 14.08 -13.25 -16.31
N GLU A 110 13.57 -13.23 -17.54
CA GLU A 110 12.14 -13.28 -17.85
C GLU A 110 11.52 -14.59 -17.33
N GLN A 111 12.15 -15.73 -17.60
CA GLN A 111 11.70 -17.04 -17.09
C GLN A 111 11.70 -17.10 -15.55
N LYS A 112 12.68 -16.47 -14.88
CA LYS A 112 12.73 -16.43 -13.41
C LYS A 112 11.60 -15.58 -12.83
N ILE A 113 11.33 -14.43 -13.44
CA ILE A 113 10.25 -13.52 -13.02
C ILE A 113 8.88 -14.16 -13.27
N GLU A 114 8.68 -14.80 -14.42
CA GLU A 114 7.44 -15.50 -14.77
C GLU A 114 7.16 -16.67 -13.82
N LYS A 115 8.18 -17.49 -13.53
CA LYS A 115 8.06 -18.61 -12.58
C LYS A 115 7.81 -18.11 -11.14
N GLY A 116 8.40 -16.97 -10.77
CA GLY A 116 8.12 -16.29 -9.51
C GLY A 116 6.69 -15.75 -9.42
N CYS A 117 6.21 -15.10 -10.49
CA CYS A 117 4.88 -14.53 -10.59
C CYS A 117 3.78 -15.62 -10.61
N LEU A 118 4.01 -16.74 -11.30
CA LEU A 118 3.08 -17.88 -11.32
C LEU A 118 2.95 -18.52 -9.92
N LYS A 119 4.07 -18.67 -9.20
CA LYS A 119 4.06 -19.14 -7.80
C LYS A 119 3.32 -18.17 -6.88
N CYS A 120 3.54 -16.86 -7.05
CA CYS A 120 2.92 -15.84 -6.21
C CYS A 120 1.42 -15.68 -6.52
N GLY A 121 1.03 -15.75 -7.80
CA GLY A 121 -0.35 -15.69 -8.27
C GLY A 121 -1.19 -16.90 -7.86
N CYS A 122 -0.63 -18.12 -7.87
CA CYS A 122 -1.33 -19.30 -7.35
C CYS A 122 -1.47 -19.26 -5.81
N ALA A 123 -0.46 -18.74 -5.10
CA ALA A 123 -0.52 -18.59 -3.64
C ALA A 123 -1.53 -17.49 -3.20
N LEU A 124 -1.58 -16.37 -3.92
CA LEU A 124 -2.48 -15.25 -3.60
C LEU A 124 -3.90 -15.45 -4.15
N GLY A 125 -4.05 -16.06 -5.34
CA GLY A 125 -5.35 -16.21 -6.02
C GLY A 125 -6.10 -17.51 -5.73
N GLY A 126 -5.47 -18.53 -5.12
CA GLY A 126 -5.98 -19.90 -5.13
C GLY A 126 -6.66 -20.46 -3.87
N GLY A 127 -6.63 -19.79 -2.70
CA GLY A 127 -7.31 -20.37 -1.52
C GLY A 127 -7.15 -19.71 -0.16
N VAL A 128 -6.21 -18.77 0.01
CA VAL A 128 -5.95 -18.18 1.34
C VAL A 128 -6.82 -16.94 1.62
N LEU A 129 -7.17 -16.17 0.60
CA LEU A 129 -7.97 -14.93 0.74
C LEU A 129 -9.39 -15.14 1.28
N PRO A 130 -10.18 -16.14 0.85
CA PRO A 130 -11.56 -16.30 1.34
C PRO A 130 -11.61 -16.70 2.82
N VAL A 131 -10.68 -17.55 3.25
CA VAL A 131 -10.69 -18.12 4.60
C VAL A 131 -10.19 -17.10 5.62
N TRP A 132 -9.16 -16.32 5.30
CA TRP A 132 -8.62 -15.31 6.23
C TRP A 132 -9.55 -14.09 6.40
N GLY A 133 -10.32 -13.73 5.37
CA GLY A 133 -11.35 -12.67 5.48
C GLY A 133 -12.52 -13.05 6.39
N LEU A 134 -12.99 -14.31 6.31
CA LEU A 134 -14.09 -14.81 7.14
C LEU A 134 -13.68 -15.04 8.60
N VAL A 135 -12.50 -15.63 8.83
CA VAL A 135 -12.01 -15.91 10.20
C VAL A 135 -11.69 -14.63 10.97
N SER A 136 -11.11 -13.62 10.30
CA SER A 136 -10.79 -12.33 10.94
C SER A 136 -12.05 -11.52 11.29
N GLY A 137 -13.07 -11.51 10.42
CA GLY A 137 -14.32 -10.80 10.68
C GLY A 137 -15.11 -11.37 11.86
N ILE A 138 -15.23 -12.70 11.95
CA ILE A 138 -15.94 -13.39 13.04
C ILE A 138 -15.21 -13.16 14.38
N TRP A 139 -13.88 -13.27 14.38
CA TRP A 139 -13.08 -13.03 15.59
C TRP A 139 -13.22 -11.59 16.08
N TYR A 140 -13.21 -10.61 15.16
CA TYR A 140 -13.36 -9.19 15.51
C TYR A 140 -14.74 -8.89 16.10
N ALA A 141 -15.81 -9.48 15.55
CA ALA A 141 -17.17 -9.30 16.08
C ALA A 141 -17.31 -9.88 17.50
N ILE A 142 -16.79 -11.08 17.74
CA ILE A 142 -16.83 -11.72 19.07
C ILE A 142 -16.02 -10.92 20.08
N LEU A 143 -14.81 -10.50 19.73
CA LEU A 143 -13.96 -9.71 20.62
C LEU A 143 -14.55 -8.34 20.90
N SER A 144 -15.14 -7.68 19.90
CA SER A 144 -15.82 -6.39 20.09
C SER A 144 -17.01 -6.53 21.03
N GLN A 145 -17.85 -7.57 20.85
CA GLN A 145 -18.96 -7.86 21.76
C GLN A 145 -18.48 -8.14 23.18
N HIS A 146 -17.41 -8.92 23.34
CA HIS A 146 -16.84 -9.23 24.64
C HIS A 146 -16.27 -7.98 25.34
N ALA A 147 -15.54 -7.13 24.60
CA ALA A 147 -15.02 -5.86 25.10
C ALA A 147 -16.16 -4.91 25.51
N THR A 148 -17.23 -4.81 24.71
CA THR A 148 -18.40 -4.00 25.07
C THR A 148 -19.08 -4.54 26.34
N LYS A 149 -19.19 -5.85 26.49
CA LYS A 149 -19.78 -6.46 27.69
C LYS A 149 -18.98 -6.14 28.95
N MET A 150 -17.66 -6.38 28.93
CA MET A 150 -16.79 -6.06 30.08
C MET A 150 -16.79 -4.57 30.40
N ALA A 151 -16.80 -3.72 29.38
CA ALA A 151 -16.88 -2.28 29.56
C ALA A 151 -18.17 -1.82 30.24
N ILE A 152 -19.31 -2.39 29.86
CA ILE A 152 -20.59 -2.11 30.51
C ILE A 152 -20.57 -2.59 31.96
N GLU A 153 -20.11 -3.81 32.23
CA GLU A 153 -19.99 -4.35 33.60
C GLU A 153 -19.10 -3.45 34.49
N LYS A 154 -17.95 -3.01 33.97
CA LYS A 154 -17.03 -2.11 34.70
C LYS A 154 -17.62 -0.72 34.91
N GLY A 155 -18.32 -0.20 33.89
CA GLY A 155 -19.08 1.03 33.99
C GLY A 155 -20.13 0.95 35.11
N ILE A 156 -20.89 -0.13 35.16
CA ILE A 156 -21.94 -0.36 36.17
C ILE A 156 -21.33 -0.40 37.57
N GLU A 157 -20.26 -1.18 37.78
CA GLU A 157 -19.57 -1.29 39.06
C GLU A 157 -19.15 0.09 39.58
N LYS A 158 -18.53 0.91 38.73
CA LYS A 158 -18.06 2.25 39.10
C LYS A 158 -19.21 3.23 39.28
N GLY A 159 -20.23 3.16 38.43
CA GLY A 159 -21.45 3.96 38.54
C GLY A 159 -22.16 3.73 39.86
N ILE A 160 -22.31 2.46 40.29
CA ILE A 160 -22.91 2.10 41.58
C ILE A 160 -22.04 2.58 42.74
N GLU A 161 -20.72 2.38 42.69
CA GLU A 161 -19.81 2.85 43.75
C GLU A 161 -19.97 4.36 43.99
N VAL A 162 -19.95 5.16 42.91
CA VAL A 162 -20.16 6.60 43.00
C VAL A 162 -21.59 6.93 43.41
N GLY A 163 -22.58 6.22 42.88
CA GLY A 163 -23.98 6.45 43.21
C GLY A 163 -24.29 6.23 44.69
N LEU A 164 -23.72 5.21 45.33
CA LEU A 164 -23.86 4.98 46.77
C LEU A 164 -23.28 6.14 47.59
N VAL A 165 -22.14 6.69 47.17
CA VAL A 165 -21.56 7.89 47.78
C VAL A 165 -22.48 9.10 47.57
N GLN A 166 -23.06 9.27 46.38
CA GLN A 166 -23.98 10.37 46.12
C GLN A 166 -25.28 10.27 46.92
N ILE A 167 -25.86 9.07 47.05
CA ILE A 167 -27.06 8.84 47.88
C ILE A 167 -26.80 9.20 49.34
N LYS A 168 -25.61 8.83 49.85
CA LYS A 168 -25.17 9.26 51.17
C LYS A 168 -25.11 10.78 51.28
N ASN A 169 -24.49 11.47 50.31
CA ASN A 169 -24.40 12.93 50.30
C ASN A 169 -25.76 13.63 50.24
N ILE A 170 -26.69 13.11 49.44
CA ILE A 170 -28.07 13.61 49.35
C ILE A 170 -28.73 13.53 50.74
N TYR A 171 -28.61 12.37 51.40
CA TYR A 171 -29.19 12.18 52.72
C TYR A 171 -28.55 13.09 53.79
N GLU A 172 -27.22 13.18 53.82
CA GLU A 172 -26.48 14.03 54.77
C GLU A 172 -26.80 15.52 54.60
N THR A 173 -27.08 15.97 53.38
CA THR A 173 -27.52 17.35 53.12
C THR A 173 -28.92 17.62 53.70
N THR A 174 -29.78 16.60 53.73
CA THR A 174 -31.16 16.72 54.25
C THR A 174 -31.29 16.46 55.76
N SER A 175 -30.33 15.77 56.38
CA SER A 175 -30.44 15.35 57.79
C SER A 175 -29.13 15.50 58.57
N TYR A 176 -29.15 16.38 59.58
CA TYR A 176 -28.00 16.68 60.46
C TYR A 176 -27.54 15.51 61.36
N LEU A 177 -28.29 14.39 61.44
CA LEU A 177 -27.97 13.20 62.25
C LEU A 177 -27.89 11.97 61.35
N ALA A 178 -26.70 11.74 60.79
CA ALA A 178 -26.46 10.82 59.69
C ALA A 178 -26.05 9.41 60.17
N ASN A 179 -27.02 8.51 60.30
CA ASN A 179 -26.76 7.07 60.24
C ASN A 179 -27.25 6.55 58.90
N VAL A 180 -26.32 6.25 58.00
CA VAL A 180 -26.60 5.67 56.68
C VAL A 180 -26.14 4.21 56.69
N PRO A 181 -27.01 3.25 56.34
CA PRO A 181 -26.58 1.87 56.18
C PRO A 181 -25.45 1.76 55.14
N LYS A 182 -24.49 0.88 55.39
CA LYS A 182 -23.45 0.60 54.41
C LYS A 182 -24.00 -0.38 53.38
N PHE A 183 -24.16 0.08 52.15
CA PHE A 183 -24.50 -0.75 50.99
C PHE A 183 -23.22 -1.14 50.24
N THR A 184 -23.21 -2.34 49.66
CA THR A 184 -22.14 -2.84 48.80
C THR A 184 -22.57 -2.87 47.33
N VAL A 185 -21.60 -2.81 46.42
CA VAL A 185 -21.87 -2.92 44.98
C VAL A 185 -22.53 -4.28 44.65
N ASP A 186 -22.08 -5.35 45.30
CA ASP A 186 -22.62 -6.71 45.12
C ASP A 186 -24.10 -6.81 45.51
N GLU A 187 -24.51 -6.16 46.59
CA GLU A 187 -25.92 -6.11 47.01
C GLU A 187 -26.80 -5.40 45.98
N MET A 188 -26.28 -4.32 45.38
CA MET A 188 -26.99 -3.58 44.33
C MET A 188 -27.11 -4.41 43.04
N LEU A 189 -26.01 -5.08 42.64
CA LEU A 189 -25.96 -5.93 41.45
C LEU A 189 -26.85 -7.18 41.57
N SER A 190 -27.01 -7.72 42.79
CA SER A 190 -27.86 -8.89 43.07
C SER A 190 -29.33 -8.69 42.69
N SER A 191 -29.77 -7.44 42.49
CA SER A 191 -31.11 -7.11 42.02
C SER A 191 -31.41 -7.54 40.59
N GLY A 192 -30.38 -7.71 39.76
CA GLY A 192 -30.52 -7.90 38.31
C GLY A 192 -31.08 -6.67 37.58
N LYS A 193 -31.23 -5.51 38.23
CA LYS A 193 -31.79 -4.28 37.61
C LYS A 193 -30.75 -3.50 36.79
N PHE A 194 -29.47 -3.59 37.17
CA PHE A 194 -28.39 -2.82 36.55
C PHE A 194 -27.64 -3.68 35.53
N THR A 195 -28.20 -3.84 34.33
CA THR A 195 -27.59 -4.67 33.27
C THR A 195 -27.07 -3.89 32.08
N ASN A 196 -27.69 -2.76 31.76
CA ASN A 196 -27.37 -1.95 30.58
C ASN A 196 -26.82 -0.55 30.93
N GLY A 197 -26.91 -0.17 32.20
CA GLY A 197 -26.55 1.15 32.70
C GLY A 197 -26.89 1.28 34.18
N VAL A 198 -26.56 2.44 34.74
CA VAL A 198 -26.84 2.80 36.13
C VAL A 198 -27.53 4.14 36.14
N ASP A 199 -28.71 4.18 36.75
CA ASP A 199 -29.45 5.40 37.02
C ASP A 199 -29.58 5.60 38.54
N LEU A 200 -29.38 6.84 38.99
CA LEU A 200 -29.36 7.15 40.42
C LEU A 200 -30.75 6.98 41.06
N PHE A 201 -31.83 7.28 40.34
CA PHE A 201 -33.19 7.06 40.85
C PHE A 201 -33.49 5.56 40.97
N ASP A 202 -33.09 4.76 39.99
CA ASP A 202 -33.23 3.29 40.07
C ASP A 202 -32.46 2.69 41.25
N MET A 203 -31.28 3.25 41.57
CA MET A 203 -30.52 2.89 42.77
C MET A 203 -31.29 3.23 44.05
N VAL A 204 -31.82 4.46 44.16
CA VAL A 204 -32.62 4.89 45.32
C VAL A 204 -33.88 4.03 45.46
N GLN A 205 -34.55 3.72 44.35
CA GLN A 205 -35.72 2.84 44.32
C GLN A 205 -35.34 1.44 44.80
N HIS A 206 -34.24 0.87 44.35
CA HIS A 206 -33.82 -0.44 44.81
C HIS A 206 -33.45 -0.45 46.30
N ILE A 207 -32.73 0.56 46.78
CA ILE A 207 -32.43 0.70 48.21
C ILE A 207 -33.70 0.80 49.04
N SER A 208 -34.74 1.49 48.57
CA SER A 208 -36.03 1.57 49.27
C SER A 208 -36.63 0.19 49.57
N THR A 209 -36.39 -0.79 48.70
CA THR A 209 -36.87 -2.18 48.87
C THR A 209 -36.01 -3.04 49.79
N MET A 210 -34.85 -2.54 50.22
CA MET A 210 -33.93 -3.27 51.11
C MET A 210 -34.16 -2.99 52.60
N SER A 211 -35.19 -2.23 52.98
CA SER A 211 -35.46 -1.82 54.37
C SER A 211 -35.50 -3.00 55.34
N ASP A 212 -36.05 -4.14 54.91
CA ASP A 212 -36.23 -5.34 55.73
C ASP A 212 -34.90 -5.97 56.17
N LYS A 213 -33.80 -5.70 55.45
CA LYS A 213 -32.44 -6.16 55.82
C LYS A 213 -31.81 -5.33 56.93
N PHE A 214 -32.33 -4.13 57.21
CA PHE A 214 -31.74 -3.14 58.10
C PHE A 214 -32.72 -2.72 59.19
N GLN A 215 -33.23 -3.68 59.95
CA GLN A 215 -34.29 -3.50 60.98
C GLN A 215 -33.87 -2.70 62.24
N GLN A 216 -32.70 -2.06 62.23
CA GLN A 216 -32.27 -1.23 63.36
C GLN A 216 -33.07 0.09 63.37
N GLU A 217 -33.63 0.46 64.53
CA GLU A 217 -34.36 1.73 64.70
C GLU A 217 -33.55 2.96 64.25
N THR A 218 -32.22 2.85 64.28
CA THR A 218 -31.29 3.88 63.84
C THR A 218 -31.38 4.20 62.34
N TYR A 219 -31.88 3.29 61.50
CA TYR A 219 -31.99 3.47 60.05
C TYR A 219 -33.42 3.79 59.57
N THR A 220 -34.43 3.75 60.43
CA THR A 220 -35.83 4.05 60.06
C THR A 220 -35.95 5.43 59.41
N ARG A 221 -35.23 6.43 59.94
CA ARG A 221 -35.21 7.78 59.35
C ARG A 221 -34.63 7.80 57.94
N PHE A 222 -33.58 7.03 57.68
CA PHE A 222 -32.98 6.92 56.36
C PHE A 222 -33.97 6.34 55.35
N PHE A 223 -34.58 5.19 55.66
CA PHE A 223 -35.53 4.55 54.75
C PHE A 223 -36.79 5.38 54.51
N ASN A 224 -37.31 6.08 55.52
CA ASN A 224 -38.45 6.99 55.33
C ASN A 224 -38.14 8.14 54.36
N ASN A 225 -36.91 8.69 54.40
CA ASN A 225 -36.49 9.73 53.46
C ASN A 225 -36.34 9.18 52.04
N ILE A 226 -35.68 8.03 51.91
CA ILE A 226 -35.54 7.33 50.62
C ILE A 226 -36.92 7.01 50.02
N GLU A 227 -37.85 6.48 50.81
CA GLU A 227 -39.21 6.20 50.36
C GLU A 227 -39.95 7.48 49.94
N GLY A 228 -39.75 8.59 50.66
CA GLY A 228 -40.25 9.91 50.28
C GLY A 228 -39.72 10.38 48.92
N MET A 229 -38.43 10.19 48.66
CA MET A 229 -37.82 10.49 47.36
C MET A 229 -38.43 9.66 46.23
N VAL A 230 -38.65 8.36 46.46
CA VAL A 230 -39.26 7.46 45.47
C VAL A 230 -40.72 7.85 45.20
N LYS A 231 -41.50 8.15 46.26
CA LYS A 231 -42.91 8.58 46.13
C LYS A 231 -43.07 9.90 45.39
N GLY A 232 -42.08 10.80 45.49
CA GLY A 232 -42.04 12.04 44.73
C GLY A 232 -41.93 11.85 43.22
N GLY A 233 -41.53 10.65 42.77
CA GLY A 233 -41.37 10.32 41.36
C GLY A 233 -40.04 10.78 40.77
N ILE A 234 -39.72 10.24 39.59
CA ILE A 234 -38.44 10.44 38.91
C ILE A 234 -38.20 11.91 38.54
N ASP A 235 -39.23 12.64 38.09
CA ASP A 235 -39.10 14.04 37.66
C ASP A 235 -38.70 14.96 38.82
N ALA A 236 -39.34 14.79 39.98
CA ALA A 236 -39.04 15.55 41.18
C ALA A 236 -37.63 15.20 41.68
N PHE A 237 -37.27 13.92 41.68
CA PHE A 237 -35.94 13.48 42.08
C PHE A 237 -34.85 14.09 41.18
N ASN A 238 -35.03 14.02 39.85
CA ASN A 238 -34.04 14.51 38.88
C ASN A 238 -33.85 16.01 38.97
N THR A 239 -34.93 16.76 39.20
CA THR A 239 -34.87 18.23 39.37
C THR A 239 -33.98 18.65 40.54
N HIS A 240 -34.02 17.91 41.64
CA HIS A 240 -33.26 18.25 42.85
C HIS A 240 -31.84 17.67 42.88
N ASN A 241 -31.59 16.60 42.13
CA ASN A 241 -30.36 15.81 42.23
C ASN A 241 -29.49 15.84 40.95
N GLY A 242 -29.71 16.77 40.03
CA GLY A 242 -29.02 16.82 38.73
C GLY A 242 -27.49 16.76 38.79
N ALA A 243 -26.85 17.39 39.78
CA ALA A 243 -25.39 17.31 39.97
C ALA A 243 -24.93 15.91 40.40
N HIS A 244 -25.71 15.24 41.27
CA HIS A 244 -25.44 13.88 41.72
C HIS A 244 -25.64 12.86 40.57
N ILE A 245 -26.68 13.04 39.77
CA ILE A 245 -26.96 12.22 38.57
C ILE A 245 -25.81 12.34 37.57
N THR A 246 -25.43 13.57 37.22
CA THR A 246 -24.30 13.83 36.30
C THR A 246 -23.01 13.16 36.79
N ALA A 247 -22.76 13.15 38.11
CA ALA A 247 -21.57 12.50 38.66
C ALA A 247 -21.57 10.98 38.48
N VAL A 248 -22.75 10.34 38.61
CA VAL A 248 -22.92 8.88 38.40
C VAL A 248 -22.79 8.53 36.92
N GLU A 249 -23.47 9.29 36.03
CA GLU A 249 -23.38 9.11 34.58
C GLU A 249 -21.94 9.25 34.09
N LYS A 250 -21.22 10.28 34.58
CA LYS A 250 -19.82 10.48 34.26
C LYS A 250 -18.94 9.32 34.73
N ALA A 251 -19.13 8.85 35.97
CA ALA A 251 -18.36 7.73 36.49
C ALA A 251 -18.59 6.43 35.70
N PHE A 252 -19.84 6.19 35.28
CA PHE A 252 -20.22 5.08 34.43
C PHE A 252 -19.54 5.16 33.06
N GLU A 253 -19.67 6.28 32.34
CA GLU A 253 -19.09 6.44 31.00
C GLU A 253 -17.55 6.48 31.02
N ASP A 254 -16.93 7.16 31.98
CA ASP A 254 -15.46 7.24 32.09
C ASP A 254 -14.86 5.82 32.30
N ALA A 255 -15.45 5.02 33.19
CA ALA A 255 -14.99 3.66 33.45
C ALA A 255 -15.23 2.72 32.26
N LYS A 256 -16.40 2.82 31.62
CA LYS A 256 -16.75 2.06 30.42
C LYS A 256 -15.82 2.37 29.25
N VAL A 257 -15.52 3.65 29.01
CA VAL A 257 -14.57 4.06 27.95
C VAL A 257 -13.17 3.56 28.25
N ALA A 258 -12.71 3.68 29.51
CA ALA A 258 -11.39 3.20 29.92
C ALA A 258 -11.25 1.69 29.71
N GLU A 259 -12.22 0.90 30.16
CA GLU A 259 -12.20 -0.57 30.02
C GLU A 259 -12.28 -1.00 28.54
N PHE A 260 -13.16 -0.37 27.75
CA PHE A 260 -13.27 -0.66 26.32
C PHE A 260 -11.95 -0.36 25.58
N ALA A 261 -11.27 0.74 25.93
CA ALA A 261 -9.98 1.10 25.35
C ALA A 261 -8.88 0.09 25.69
N LEU A 262 -8.86 -0.46 26.91
CA LEU A 262 -7.90 -1.51 27.30
C LEU A 262 -8.00 -2.74 26.39
N HIS A 263 -9.22 -3.23 26.16
CA HIS A 263 -9.44 -4.44 25.34
C HIS A 263 -9.29 -4.21 23.83
N THR A 264 -9.44 -2.98 23.34
CA THR A 264 -9.33 -2.66 21.91
C THR A 264 -7.99 -2.06 21.48
N SER A 265 -7.19 -1.54 22.41
CA SER A 265 -5.88 -0.93 22.11
C SER A 265 -4.93 -1.89 21.36
N SER A 266 -4.92 -3.18 21.73
CA SER A 266 -4.14 -4.22 21.05
C SER A 266 -4.52 -4.38 19.56
N LEU A 267 -5.80 -4.19 19.24
CA LEU A 267 -6.32 -4.28 17.86
C LEU A 267 -5.83 -3.14 16.98
N SER A 268 -5.68 -1.93 17.54
CA SER A 268 -5.21 -0.79 16.77
C SER A 268 -3.80 -1.02 16.20
N ASN A 269 -2.91 -1.64 16.97
CA ASN A 269 -1.57 -2.01 16.51
C ASN A 269 -1.60 -3.10 15.44
N THR A 270 -2.47 -4.10 15.58
CA THR A 270 -2.62 -5.17 14.58
C THR A 270 -3.23 -4.66 13.27
N ILE A 271 -4.19 -3.74 13.35
CA ILE A 271 -4.77 -3.07 12.17
C ILE A 271 -3.69 -2.26 11.45
N ILE A 272 -2.89 -1.47 12.19
CA ILE A 272 -1.80 -0.69 11.59
C ILE A 272 -0.78 -1.61 10.91
N ALA A 273 -0.38 -2.71 11.56
CA ALA A 273 0.53 -3.69 10.98
C ALA A 273 -0.04 -4.33 9.71
N SER A 274 -1.34 -4.67 9.71
CA SER A 274 -2.05 -5.20 8.53
C SER A 274 -2.04 -4.21 7.36
N VAL A 275 -2.36 -2.93 7.62
CA VAL A 275 -2.35 -1.88 6.58
C VAL A 275 -0.95 -1.69 6.00
N VAL A 276 0.09 -1.65 6.85
CA VAL A 276 1.49 -1.56 6.38
C VAL A 276 1.84 -2.75 5.49
N THR A 277 1.42 -3.95 5.87
CA THR A 277 1.68 -5.18 5.09
C THR A 277 1.00 -5.14 3.72
N ILE A 278 -0.26 -4.68 3.65
CA ILE A 278 -0.99 -4.51 2.39
C ILE A 278 -0.28 -3.50 1.48
N VAL A 279 0.14 -2.36 2.02
CA VAL A 279 0.87 -1.32 1.25
C VAL A 279 2.18 -1.88 0.67
N VAL A 280 2.92 -2.67 1.44
CA VAL A 280 4.16 -3.33 0.97
C VAL A 280 3.87 -4.31 -0.17
N ILE A 281 2.81 -5.12 -0.06
CA ILE A 281 2.40 -6.06 -1.13
C ILE A 281 2.03 -5.29 -2.40
N VAL A 282 1.24 -4.21 -2.29
CA VAL A 282 0.87 -3.37 -3.43
C VAL A 282 2.09 -2.75 -4.10
N LEU A 283 3.06 -2.25 -3.32
CA LEU A 283 4.32 -1.72 -3.86
C LEU A 283 5.11 -2.77 -4.64
N ILE A 284 5.20 -3.99 -4.12
CA ILE A 284 5.87 -5.11 -4.82
C ILE A 284 5.16 -5.42 -6.13
N LEU A 285 3.82 -5.47 -6.15
CA LEU A 285 3.05 -5.71 -7.37
C LEU A 285 3.26 -4.60 -8.41
N VAL A 286 3.34 -3.33 -7.98
CA VAL A 286 3.63 -2.19 -8.86
C VAL A 286 5.04 -2.31 -9.44
N ILE A 287 6.05 -2.65 -8.64
CA ILE A 287 7.43 -2.85 -9.11
C ILE A 287 7.48 -3.96 -10.16
N ILE A 288 6.87 -5.13 -9.88
CA ILE A 288 6.80 -6.25 -10.83
C ILE A 288 6.10 -5.82 -12.12
N TYR A 289 4.97 -5.12 -12.01
CA TYR A 289 4.23 -4.60 -13.16
C TYR A 289 5.08 -3.66 -14.02
N LEU A 290 5.83 -2.74 -13.41
CA LEU A 290 6.72 -1.82 -14.12
C LEU A 290 7.85 -2.57 -14.84
N ILE A 291 8.45 -3.58 -14.21
CA ILE A 291 9.48 -4.43 -14.83
C ILE A 291 8.89 -5.14 -16.06
N LEU A 292 7.75 -5.81 -15.91
CA LEU A 292 7.09 -6.52 -17.02
C LEU A 292 6.69 -5.58 -18.17
N ARG A 293 6.18 -4.39 -17.83
CA ARG A 293 5.82 -3.36 -18.82
C ARG A 293 7.05 -2.87 -19.58
N TYR A 294 8.15 -2.61 -18.88
CA TYR A 294 9.41 -2.21 -19.49
C TYR A 294 9.93 -3.26 -20.46
N HIS A 295 9.91 -4.54 -20.07
CA HIS A 295 10.32 -5.66 -20.92
C HIS A 295 9.47 -5.77 -22.20
N ARG A 296 8.14 -5.68 -22.08
CA ARG A 296 7.24 -5.68 -23.25
C ARG A 296 7.58 -4.56 -24.23
N LYS A 297 7.82 -3.34 -23.73
CA LYS A 297 8.18 -2.19 -24.56
C LYS A 297 9.53 -2.39 -25.25
N LYS A 298 10.54 -2.90 -24.54
CA LYS A 298 11.87 -3.21 -25.11
C LYS A 298 11.77 -4.24 -26.24
N LYS A 299 10.98 -5.30 -26.05
CA LYS A 299 10.74 -6.34 -27.06
C LYS A 299 10.12 -5.77 -28.34
N MET A 300 9.17 -4.84 -28.21
CA MET A 300 8.54 -4.17 -29.36
C MET A 300 9.53 -3.27 -30.12
N ASN A 301 10.37 -2.53 -29.39
CA ASN A 301 11.41 -1.69 -30.00
C ASN A 301 12.45 -2.53 -30.76
N LYS A 302 12.92 -3.64 -30.17
CA LYS A 302 13.82 -4.59 -30.85
C LYS A 302 13.20 -5.13 -32.14
N LYS A 303 11.93 -5.57 -32.10
CA LYS A 303 11.21 -6.02 -33.30
C LYS A 303 11.21 -4.96 -34.40
N ALA A 304 10.85 -3.72 -34.07
CA ALA A 304 10.84 -2.62 -35.04
C ALA A 304 12.21 -2.33 -35.66
N GLN A 305 13.31 -2.47 -34.90
CA GLN A 305 14.67 -2.32 -35.43
C GLN A 305 15.03 -3.46 -36.41
N TYR A 306 14.72 -4.71 -36.08
CA TYR A 306 14.97 -5.83 -36.99
C TYR A 306 14.15 -5.73 -38.27
N THR A 307 12.89 -5.28 -38.20
CA THR A 307 12.06 -5.06 -39.40
C THR A 307 12.67 -4.01 -40.32
N LYS A 308 13.27 -2.95 -39.77
CA LYS A 308 13.98 -1.92 -40.57
C LYS A 308 15.24 -2.46 -41.25
N LEU A 309 16.03 -3.29 -40.55
CA LEU A 309 17.24 -3.89 -41.10
C LEU A 309 16.96 -4.94 -42.19
N LEU A 310 15.82 -5.64 -42.11
CA LEU A 310 15.40 -6.62 -43.11
C LEU A 310 14.85 -6.00 -44.39
N ASN A 311 14.31 -4.78 -44.31
CA ASN A 311 13.70 -4.06 -45.43
C ASN A 311 14.67 -3.11 -46.15
N GLN A 312 15.95 -3.09 -45.75
CA GLN A 312 17.06 -2.36 -46.40
C GLN A 312 17.89 -3.32 -47.24
#